data_AF-A0A3D4N9I6-F1
#
_entry.id   AF-A0A3D4N9I6-F1
#
_cell.length_a   1.000
_cell.length_b   1.000
_cell.length_c   1.000
_cell.angle_alpha   90.00
_cell.angle_beta   90.00
_cell.angle_gamma   90.00
#
_symmetry.space_group_name_H-M   'P 1'
#
loop_
_entity.id
_entity.type
_entity.pdbx_description
1 polymer ?
#
loop_
_entity_poly.entity_id
_entity_poly.type
_entity_poly.pdbx_seq_one_letter_code
_entity_poly.pdbx_strand_id
1 'polypeptide(L)'
;MPEETKKRKGGQPGNHNALRHGRYIAKENIHFVHATEEDQLDTLDQLIIAVKKTMAHTYRVSLKAETTQEINQTMNSLSMAAIGLCRMLHMRDRITSPPQFPDLGDEYHELLELFKETFMTQQSPGARHP
;
A
#
# COMPACT_ATOMS: atom_id res chain seq x y z
N MET A 1 44.71 13.92 -16.04
CA MET A 1 44.13 12.59 -15.73
C MET A 1 42.73 12.83 -15.18
N PRO A 2 41.65 12.34 -15.80
CA PRO A 2 40.30 12.58 -15.31
C PRO A 2 40.00 11.64 -14.12
N GLU A 3 39.43 12.18 -13.05
CA GLU A 3 39.00 11.46 -11.85
C GLU A 3 37.78 10.56 -12.16
N GLU A 4 37.92 9.26 -11.88
CA GLU A 4 36.83 8.29 -11.99
C GLU A 4 35.81 8.47 -10.86
N THR A 5 34.60 8.93 -11.20
CA THR A 5 33.48 8.94 -10.26
C THR A 5 33.02 7.51 -9.96
N LYS A 6 33.27 7.06 -8.72
CA LYS A 6 32.84 5.74 -8.22
C LYS A 6 31.33 5.57 -8.37
N LYS A 7 30.91 4.69 -9.29
CA LYS A 7 29.51 4.28 -9.47
C LYS A 7 28.97 3.65 -8.18
N ARG A 8 27.86 4.20 -7.67
CA ARG A 8 27.16 3.66 -6.49
C ARG A 8 26.59 2.28 -6.85
N LYS A 9 27.13 1.23 -6.21
CA LYS A 9 26.62 -0.15 -6.33
C LYS A 9 25.17 -0.17 -5.86
N GLY A 10 24.26 -0.56 -6.76
CA GLY A 10 22.85 -0.78 -6.43
C GLY A 10 22.74 -1.77 -5.27
N GLY A 11 21.94 -1.42 -4.26
CA GLY A 11 21.66 -2.31 -3.14
C GLY A 11 21.00 -3.59 -3.63
N GLN A 12 21.42 -4.71 -3.06
CA GLN A 12 20.92 -6.04 -3.40
C GLN A 12 19.39 -6.11 -3.24
N PRO A 13 18.65 -6.64 -4.23
CA PRO A 13 17.21 -6.84 -4.11
C PRO A 13 16.93 -7.72 -2.89
N GLY A 14 16.11 -7.25 -1.95
CA GLY A 14 15.78 -7.97 -0.71
C GLY A 14 16.42 -7.42 0.56
N ASN A 15 17.29 -6.40 0.48
CA ASN A 15 17.79 -5.72 1.67
C ASN A 15 16.67 -4.91 2.34
N HIS A 16 16.06 -5.45 3.40
CA HIS A 16 15.03 -4.78 4.21
C HIS A 16 15.48 -3.41 4.76
N ASN A 17 16.78 -3.19 4.95
CA ASN A 17 17.29 -1.88 5.36
C ASN A 17 17.20 -0.84 4.25
N ALA A 18 17.31 -1.21 2.98
CA ALA A 18 17.13 -0.27 1.86
C ALA A 18 15.66 0.19 1.75
N LEU A 19 14.71 -0.72 2.03
CA LEU A 19 13.28 -0.39 2.12
C LEU A 19 12.98 0.52 3.31
N ARG A 20 13.58 0.27 4.49
CA ARG A 20 13.49 1.15 5.66
C ARG A 20 14.08 2.54 5.36
N HIS A 21 15.26 2.62 4.75
CA HIS A 21 15.91 3.89 4.45
C HIS A 21 15.19 4.69 3.36
N GLY A 22 14.60 4.05 2.35
CA GLY A 22 13.73 4.73 1.38
C GLY A 22 12.52 5.40 2.06
N ARG A 23 11.95 4.73 3.08
CA ARG A 23 10.87 5.27 3.91
C ARG A 23 11.27 6.46 4.77
N TYR A 24 12.53 6.56 5.22
CA TYR A 24 13.02 7.74 5.96
C TYR A 24 13.22 8.98 5.06
N ILE A 25 13.53 8.78 3.78
CA ILE A 25 13.76 9.88 2.83
C ILE A 25 12.44 10.52 2.40
N ALA A 26 11.37 9.73 2.28
CA ALA A 26 10.01 10.25 2.24
C ALA A 26 9.62 10.68 3.67
N LYS A 27 9.70 11.98 4.00
CA LYS A 27 9.18 12.57 5.26
C LYS A 27 7.65 12.45 5.42
N GLU A 28 7.06 11.38 4.91
CA GLU A 28 5.68 11.01 5.12
C GLU A 28 5.62 10.20 6.43
N ASN A 29 5.55 10.93 7.55
CA ASN A 29 5.11 10.37 8.83
C ASN A 29 3.61 10.06 8.72
N ILE A 30 3.23 9.12 7.86
CA ILE A 30 1.87 8.62 7.84
C ILE A 30 1.79 7.53 8.91
N HIS A 31 1.61 7.97 10.15
CA HIS A 31 1.14 7.08 11.21
C HIS A 31 -0.33 6.79 10.94
N PHE A 32 -0.60 5.73 10.17
CA PHE A 32 -1.91 5.13 10.13
C PHE A 32 -2.16 4.40 11.45
N VAL A 33 -2.63 5.15 12.45
CA VAL A 33 -3.26 4.55 13.64
C VAL A 33 -4.68 4.19 13.23
N HIS A 34 -4.83 3.10 12.48
CA HIS A 34 -6.16 2.53 12.32
C HIS A 34 -6.51 1.84 13.62
N ALA A 35 -7.48 2.38 14.36
CA ALA A 35 -7.88 1.84 15.66
C ALA A 35 -8.78 0.60 15.50
N THR A 36 -9.48 0.50 14.36
CA THR A 36 -10.40 -0.60 14.04
C THR A 36 -10.35 -0.97 12.55
N GLU A 37 -10.89 -2.14 12.19
CA GLU A 37 -11.09 -2.55 10.79
C GLU A 37 -12.04 -1.61 10.04
N GLU A 38 -13.03 -1.04 10.73
CA GLU A 38 -13.95 -0.02 10.18
C GLU A 38 -13.20 1.26 9.77
N ASP A 39 -12.25 1.72 10.59
CA ASP A 39 -11.42 2.89 10.26
C ASP A 39 -10.55 2.65 9.01
N GLN A 40 -10.10 1.39 8.80
CA GLN A 40 -9.35 1.00 7.60
C GLN A 40 -10.22 1.06 6.36
N LEU A 41 -11.45 0.55 6.46
CA LEU A 41 -12.43 0.58 5.37
C LEU A 41 -12.82 2.01 5.01
N ASP A 42 -13.12 2.86 5.98
CA ASP A 42 -13.49 4.25 5.73
C ASP A 42 -12.33 5.03 5.08
N THR A 43 -11.10 4.84 5.59
CA THR A 43 -9.92 5.46 4.97
C THR A 43 -9.74 5.00 3.52
N LEU A 44 -9.91 3.70 3.25
CA LEU A 44 -9.80 3.15 1.90
C LEU A 44 -10.88 3.71 0.97
N ASP A 45 -12.11 3.87 1.45
CA ASP A 45 -13.22 4.46 0.70
C ASP A 45 -12.96 5.94 0.37
N GLN A 46 -12.45 6.70 1.34
CA GLN A 46 -12.04 8.08 1.11
C GLN A 46 -10.92 8.18 0.06
N LEU A 47 -9.92 7.29 0.10
CA LEU A 47 -8.85 7.23 -0.89
C LEU A 47 -9.37 6.87 -2.30
N ILE A 48 -10.28 5.90 -2.41
CA ILE A 48 -10.94 5.55 -3.67
C ILE A 48 -11.66 6.76 -4.26
N ILE A 49 -12.41 7.50 -3.43
CA ILE A 49 -13.11 8.72 -3.85
C ILE A 49 -12.13 9.80 -4.30
N ALA A 50 -11.04 10.01 -3.54
CA ALA A 50 -10.02 11.00 -3.86
C ALA A 50 -9.35 10.69 -5.21
N VAL A 51 -8.96 9.43 -5.46
CA VAL A 51 -8.36 9.03 -6.74
C VAL A 51 -9.34 9.22 -7.90
N LYS A 52 -10.61 8.85 -7.74
CA LYS A 52 -11.65 9.11 -8.76
C LYS A 52 -11.78 10.60 -9.09
N LYS A 53 -11.82 11.47 -8.07
CA LYS A 53 -11.89 12.92 -8.25
C LYS A 53 -10.65 13.46 -8.97
N THR A 54 -9.46 12.98 -8.59
CA THR A 54 -8.20 13.36 -9.24
C THR A 54 -8.19 12.93 -10.71
N MET A 55 -8.60 11.69 -11.02
CA MET A 55 -8.70 11.22 -12.42
C MET A 55 -9.63 12.11 -13.25
N ALA A 56 -10.82 12.44 -12.73
CA ALA A 56 -11.76 13.32 -13.42
C ALA A 56 -11.19 14.73 -13.62
N HIS A 57 -10.48 15.26 -12.61
CA HIS A 57 -9.81 16.56 -12.71
C HIS A 57 -8.69 16.54 -13.76
N THR A 58 -7.80 15.54 -13.72
CA THR A 58 -6.70 15.37 -14.67
C THR A 58 -7.23 15.28 -16.10
N TYR A 59 -8.27 14.46 -16.33
CA TYR A 59 -8.92 14.37 -17.63
C TYR A 59 -9.46 15.73 -18.09
N ARG A 60 -10.23 16.42 -17.23
CA ARG A 60 -10.81 17.73 -17.57
C ARG A 60 -9.74 18.78 -17.90
N VAL A 61 -8.63 18.81 -17.17
CA VAL A 61 -7.51 19.73 -17.43
C VAL A 61 -6.84 19.39 -18.76
N SER A 62 -6.66 18.10 -19.07
CA SER A 62 -6.05 17.64 -20.31
C SER A 62 -6.89 17.83 -21.57
N LEU A 63 -8.18 18.19 -21.46
CA LEU A 63 -9.00 18.53 -22.63
C LEU A 63 -8.45 19.74 -23.40
N LYS A 64 -7.59 20.55 -22.76
CA LYS A 64 -6.91 21.69 -23.38
C LYS A 64 -5.49 21.36 -23.84
N ALA A 65 -5.06 20.09 -23.79
CA ALA A 65 -3.74 19.70 -24.26
C ALA A 65 -3.65 19.89 -25.77
N GLU A 66 -2.62 20.61 -26.21
CA GLU A 66 -2.43 20.94 -27.63
C GLU A 66 -1.36 20.03 -28.26
N THR A 67 -0.51 19.44 -27.42
CA THR A 67 0.62 18.63 -27.89
C THR A 67 0.40 17.15 -27.63
N THR A 68 0.92 16.32 -28.54
CA THR A 68 0.95 14.85 -28.37
C THR A 68 1.68 14.44 -27.08
N GLN A 69 2.69 15.22 -26.67
CA GLN A 69 3.43 14.94 -25.44
C GLN A 69 2.53 15.11 -24.19
N GLU A 70 1.76 16.19 -24.10
CA GLU A 70 0.83 16.42 -22.99
C GLU A 70 -0.29 15.37 -22.95
N ILE A 71 -0.80 14.98 -24.13
CA ILE A 71 -1.80 13.91 -24.26
C ILE A 71 -1.22 12.59 -23.73
N ASN A 72 -0.01 12.22 -24.15
CA ASN A 72 0.64 11.00 -23.69
C ASN A 72 0.93 11.00 -22.19
N GLN A 73 1.37 12.14 -21.63
CA GLN A 73 1.58 12.30 -20.19
C GLN A 73 0.27 12.16 -19.40
N THR A 74 -0.81 12.73 -19.91
CA THR A 74 -2.15 12.60 -19.33
C THR A 74 -2.58 11.14 -19.33
N MET A 75 -2.52 10.48 -20.49
CA MET A 75 -2.94 9.08 -20.65
C MET A 75 -2.14 8.16 -19.75
N ASN A 76 -0.83 8.38 -19.60
CA ASN A 76 0.01 7.64 -18.68
C ASN A 76 -0.44 7.86 -17.22
N SER A 77 -0.65 9.11 -16.82
CA SER A 77 -1.09 9.46 -15.46
C SER A 77 -2.44 8.83 -15.12
N LEU A 78 -3.40 8.88 -16.03
CA LEU A 78 -4.71 8.23 -15.89
C LEU A 78 -4.59 6.71 -15.82
N SER A 79 -3.70 6.11 -16.62
CA SER A 79 -3.47 4.65 -16.61
C SER A 79 -2.90 4.19 -15.27
N MET A 80 -1.92 4.90 -14.72
CA MET A 80 -1.36 4.62 -13.41
C MET A 80 -2.39 4.77 -12.29
N ALA A 81 -3.21 5.82 -12.34
CA ALA A 81 -4.31 6.03 -11.40
C ALA A 81 -5.35 4.91 -11.49
N ALA A 82 -5.70 4.45 -12.69
CA ALA A 82 -6.64 3.34 -12.91
C ALA A 82 -6.11 2.02 -12.31
N ILE A 83 -4.82 1.71 -12.50
CA ILE A 83 -4.19 0.53 -11.88
C ILE A 83 -4.26 0.61 -10.35
N GLY A 84 -3.94 1.78 -9.78
CA GLY A 84 -4.05 2.03 -8.34
C GLY A 84 -5.48 1.86 -7.83
N LEU A 85 -6.47 2.40 -8.55
CA LEU A 85 -7.89 2.29 -8.23
C LEU A 85 -8.36 0.83 -8.24
N CYS A 86 -8.00 0.03 -9.25
CA CYS A 86 -8.34 -1.39 -9.29
C CYS A 86 -7.77 -2.14 -8.09
N ARG A 87 -6.51 -1.84 -7.69
CA ARG A 87 -5.90 -2.46 -6.52
C ARG A 87 -6.62 -2.10 -5.22
N MET A 88 -7.01 -0.84 -5.06
CA MET A 88 -7.78 -0.40 -3.88
C MET A 88 -9.17 -1.05 -3.83
N LEU A 89 -9.85 -1.19 -4.97
CA LEU A 89 -11.14 -1.88 -5.05
C LEU A 89 -11.01 -3.37 -4.69
N HIS A 90 -9.98 -4.07 -5.17
CA HIS A 90 -9.71 -5.44 -4.76
C HIS A 90 -9.35 -5.57 -3.28
N MET A 91 -8.62 -4.60 -2.73
CA MET A 91 -8.31 -4.57 -1.30
C MET A 91 -9.58 -4.40 -0.48
N ARG A 92 -10.44 -3.47 -0.89
CA ARG A 92 -11.74 -3.23 -0.25
C ARG A 92 -12.59 -4.49 -0.25
N ASP A 93 -12.71 -5.14 -1.41
CA ASP A 93 -13.49 -6.38 -1.56
C ASP A 93 -12.98 -7.48 -0.64
N ARG A 94 -11.65 -7.65 -0.51
CA ARG A 94 -11.07 -8.64 0.42
C ARG A 94 -11.34 -8.35 1.89
N ILE A 95 -11.43 -7.08 2.27
CA ILE A 95 -11.73 -6.69 3.65
C ILE A 95 -13.23 -6.90 3.94
N THR A 96 -14.11 -6.56 3.00
CA THR A 96 -15.58 -6.71 3.19
C THR A 96 -16.09 -8.14 2.94
N SER A 97 -15.38 -8.90 2.12
CA SER A 97 -15.71 -10.25 1.68
C SER A 97 -14.50 -11.17 1.90
N PRO A 98 -14.13 -11.46 3.16
CA PRO A 98 -13.00 -12.34 3.43
C PRO A 98 -13.24 -13.71 2.79
N PRO A 99 -12.19 -14.35 2.23
CA PRO A 99 -12.34 -15.68 1.63
C PRO A 99 -12.90 -16.63 2.67
N GLN A 100 -14.07 -17.18 2.37
CA GLN A 100 -14.65 -18.24 3.19
C GLN A 100 -14.00 -19.55 2.76
N PHE A 101 -13.50 -20.31 3.73
CA PHE A 101 -12.98 -21.65 3.52
C PHE A 101 -13.97 -22.66 4.10
N PRO A 102 -15.11 -22.90 3.43
CA PRO A 102 -16.17 -23.76 3.96
C PRO A 102 -15.67 -25.19 4.22
N ASP A 103 -14.68 -25.64 3.45
CA ASP A 103 -14.09 -26.97 3.59
C ASP A 103 -13.17 -27.13 4.82
N LEU A 104 -12.73 -26.02 5.44
CA LEU A 104 -11.94 -26.08 6.67
C LEU A 104 -12.81 -26.12 7.94
N GLY A 105 -14.12 -25.90 7.85
CA GLY A 105 -15.05 -26.06 8.99
C GLY A 105 -14.53 -25.53 10.34
N ASP A 106 -14.56 -26.37 11.37
CA ASP A 106 -14.08 -26.06 12.73
C ASP A 106 -12.55 -25.90 12.81
N GLU A 107 -11.79 -26.53 11.90
CA GLU A 107 -10.31 -26.42 11.85
C GLU A 107 -9.86 -24.99 11.51
N TYR A 108 -10.64 -24.24 10.75
CA TYR A 108 -10.33 -22.83 10.45
C TYR A 108 -10.35 -21.96 11.71
N HIS A 109 -11.33 -22.19 12.61
CA HIS A 109 -11.41 -21.48 13.88
C HIS A 109 -10.25 -21.84 14.80
N GLU A 110 -9.91 -23.11 14.88
CA GLU A 110 -8.78 -23.58 15.70
C GLU A 110 -7.44 -23.02 15.19
N LEU A 111 -7.25 -22.98 13.86
CA LEU A 111 -6.07 -22.35 13.24
C LEU A 111 -6.03 -20.84 13.42
N LEU A 112 -7.18 -20.15 13.36
CA LEU A 112 -7.28 -18.72 13.62
C LEU A 112 -6.91 -18.39 15.06
N GLU A 113 -7.42 -19.15 16.03
CA GLU A 113 -7.09 -18.97 17.44
C GLU A 113 -5.62 -19.27 17.72
N LEU A 114 -5.08 -20.37 17.18
CA LEU A 114 -3.66 -20.70 17.27
C LEU A 114 -2.78 -19.61 16.65
N PHE A 115 -3.20 -19.05 15.51
CA PHE A 115 -2.49 -17.94 14.86
C PHE A 115 -2.52 -16.69 15.72
N LYS A 116 -3.68 -16.29 16.27
CA LYS A 116 -3.82 -15.14 17.16
C LYS A 116 -2.96 -15.29 18.41
N GLU A 117 -2.99 -16.45 19.07
CA GLU A 117 -2.17 -16.74 20.25
C GLU A 117 -0.67 -16.65 19.92
N THR A 118 -0.23 -17.27 18.84
CA THR A 118 1.17 -17.26 18.42
C THR A 118 1.65 -15.85 18.09
N PHE A 119 0.83 -15.05 17.39
CA PHE A 119 1.20 -13.68 17.00
C PHE A 119 1.17 -12.70 18.18
N MET A 120 0.20 -12.82 19.10
CA MET A 120 0.12 -11.97 20.29
C MET A 120 1.26 -12.27 21.27
N THR A 121 1.68 -13.53 21.37
CA THR A 121 2.81 -13.94 22.23
C THR A 121 4.14 -13.36 21.73
N GLN A 122 4.32 -13.20 20.41
CA GLN A 122 5.53 -12.60 19.83
C GLN A 122 5.56 -11.06 19.87
N GLN A 123 4.44 -10.39 20.18
CA GLN A 123 4.38 -8.93 20.29
C GLN A 123 4.64 -8.38 21.71
N SER A 124 4.94 -9.24 22.69
CA SER A 124 5.26 -8.81 24.06
C SER A 124 6.78 -8.87 24.35
N PRO A 125 7.58 -7.85 23.97
CA PRO A 125 8.96 -7.78 24.41
C PRO A 125 9.00 -7.27 25.86
N GLY A 126 9.25 -8.18 26.81
CA GLY A 126 9.86 -7.85 28.09
C GLY A 126 8.92 -7.69 29.28
N ALA A 127 8.42 -8.81 29.81
CA ALA A 127 8.27 -8.92 31.26
C ALA A 127 9.66 -9.18 31.86
N ARG A 128 10.30 -8.12 32.39
CA ARG A 128 11.47 -8.27 33.26
C ARG A 128 11.02 -9.04 34.50
N HIS A 129 11.54 -10.24 34.69
CA HIS A 129 11.55 -10.87 36.00
C HIS A 129 12.71 -10.29 36.85
N PRO A 130 12.51 -10.22 38.18
CA PRO A 130 13.29 -9.40 39.12
C PRO A 130 14.76 -9.80 39.26
#